data_AF-A0A9E5GCZ9-F1
#
_entry.id   AF-A0A9E5GCZ9-F1
#
_cell.length_a   1.000
_cell.length_b   1.000
_cell.length_c   1.000
_cell.angle_alpha   90.00
_cell.angle_beta   90.00
_cell.angle_gamma   90.00
#
_symmetry.space_group_name_H-M   'P 1'
#
loop_
_entity.id
_entity.type
_entity.pdbx_description
1 polymer ?
#
loop_
_entity_poly.entity_id
_entity_poly.type
_entity_poly.pdbx_seq_one_letter_code
_entity_poly.pdbx_strand_id
1 'polypeptide(L)'
;LLALLVGTVLSVSCLLLVAGLTKKALTAILGTLICSILTAIMAYAGSHYLSINGAVMNWSESLLFAGYEQVNLTKLFQGAIYLSCLGALLDLAVDISSALQEVVDHHPTISRTALIQSGMNIARSVVGSQTTTLLLAYIGSYLTVMMVYMAQGTPIMSILNSPSVAAEILHTLVGCIALVLVAPITTLFSAVLFIPKVKEQDQTLAFLKRKSV
;
A
#
# COMPACT_ATOMS: atom_id res chain seq x y z
N LEU A 1 -1.13 16.82 3.00
CA LEU A 1 -2.23 16.83 3.98
C LEU A 1 -3.60 16.70 3.28
N LEU A 2 -3.95 17.58 2.34
CA LEU A 2 -5.17 17.44 1.52
C LEU A 2 -5.27 16.05 0.87
N ALA A 3 -4.21 15.59 0.20
CA ALA A 3 -4.17 14.26 -0.42
C ALA A 3 -4.44 13.14 0.59
N LEU A 4 -3.89 13.23 1.82
CA LEU A 4 -4.10 12.25 2.88
C LEU A 4 -5.56 12.28 3.37
N LEU A 5 -6.17 13.45 3.53
CA LEU A 5 -7.59 13.56 3.88
C LEU A 5 -8.46 12.92 2.79
N VAL A 6 -8.26 13.27 1.53
CA VAL A 6 -9.01 12.68 0.41
C VAL A 6 -8.79 11.16 0.34
N GLY A 7 -7.54 10.71 0.47
CA GLY A 7 -7.20 9.29 0.45
C GLY A 7 -7.82 8.49 1.59
N THR A 8 -7.82 9.03 2.82
CA THR A 8 -8.47 8.37 3.95
C THR A 8 -9.99 8.28 3.78
N VAL A 9 -10.65 9.33 3.27
CA VAL A 9 -12.08 9.29 2.94
C VAL A 9 -12.36 8.23 1.87
N LEU A 10 -11.59 8.23 0.78
CA LEU A 10 -11.72 7.23 -0.29
C LEU A 10 -11.49 5.81 0.21
N SER A 11 -10.50 5.62 1.08
CA SER A 11 -10.17 4.32 1.68
C SER A 11 -11.33 3.78 2.50
N VAL A 12 -11.88 4.60 3.39
CA VAL A 12 -13.01 4.21 4.23
C VAL A 12 -14.23 3.91 3.37
N SER A 13 -14.57 4.77 2.41
CA SER A 13 -15.70 4.55 1.49
C SER A 13 -15.55 3.27 0.67
N CYS A 14 -14.36 3.03 0.09
CA CYS A 14 -14.10 1.85 -0.73
C CYS A 14 -14.15 0.56 0.11
N LEU A 15 -13.46 0.53 1.26
CA LEU A 15 -13.44 -0.65 2.14
C LEU A 15 -14.82 -0.98 2.70
N LEU A 16 -15.64 0.03 3.02
CA LEU A 16 -17.02 -0.18 3.45
C LEU A 16 -17.90 -0.77 2.33
N LEU A 17 -17.71 -0.33 1.09
CA LEU A 17 -18.45 -0.86 -0.06
C LEU A 17 -18.03 -2.29 -0.41
N VAL A 18 -16.73 -2.60 -0.35
CA VAL A 18 -16.20 -3.92 -0.74
C VAL A 18 -16.40 -4.96 0.35
N ALA A 19 -16.03 -4.66 1.60
CA ALA A 19 -16.05 -5.62 2.70
C ALA A 19 -17.34 -5.58 3.55
N GLY A 20 -18.18 -4.57 3.35
CA GLY A 20 -19.39 -4.33 4.15
C GLY A 20 -19.10 -3.88 5.59
N LEU A 21 -20.13 -3.75 6.43
CA LEU A 21 -20.01 -3.42 7.86
C LEU A 21 -19.59 -4.63 8.70
N THR A 22 -18.43 -5.19 8.41
CA THR A 22 -17.91 -6.41 9.04
C THR A 22 -16.62 -6.15 9.82
N LYS A 23 -16.23 -7.10 10.70
CA LYS A 23 -14.97 -7.01 11.45
C LYS A 23 -13.74 -6.95 10.53
N LYS A 24 -13.79 -7.59 9.36
CA LYS A 24 -12.73 -7.50 8.33
C LYS A 24 -12.56 -6.11 7.74
N ALA A 25 -13.66 -5.37 7.57
CA ALA A 25 -13.58 -3.99 7.07
C ALA A 25 -12.85 -3.10 8.08
N LEU A 26 -13.12 -3.27 9.38
CA LEU A 26 -12.45 -2.50 10.43
C LEU A 26 -10.94 -2.78 10.49
N THR A 27 -10.51 -4.04 10.38
CA THR A 27 -9.08 -4.40 10.38
C THR A 27 -8.38 -3.87 9.14
N ALA A 28 -9.01 -3.98 7.97
CA ALA A 28 -8.50 -3.43 6.72
C ALA A 28 -8.37 -1.90 6.81
N ILE A 29 -9.40 -1.20 7.30
CA ILE A 29 -9.37 0.27 7.45
C ILE A 29 -8.22 0.70 8.36
N LEU A 30 -8.08 0.10 9.54
CA LEU A 30 -7.00 0.45 10.47
C LEU A 30 -5.61 0.18 9.85
N GLY A 31 -5.45 -0.95 9.16
CA GLY A 31 -4.21 -1.29 8.47
C GLY A 31 -3.85 -0.29 7.38
N THR A 32 -4.81 0.06 6.51
CA THR A 32 -4.59 1.01 5.41
C THR A 32 -4.40 2.44 5.90
N LEU A 33 -5.02 2.87 7.00
CA LEU A 33 -4.81 4.20 7.58
C LEU A 33 -3.36 4.39 8.07
N ILE A 34 -2.83 3.41 8.79
CA ILE A 34 -1.45 3.46 9.29
C ILE A 34 -0.47 3.39 8.12
N CYS A 35 -0.73 2.50 7.16
CA CYS A 35 0.10 2.41 5.97
C CYS A 35 0.04 3.69 5.12
N SER A 36 -1.12 4.33 5.01
CA SER A 36 -1.28 5.60 4.29
C SER A 36 -0.39 6.72 4.82
N ILE A 37 -0.30 6.83 6.14
CA ILE A 37 0.59 7.81 6.80
C ILE A 37 2.05 7.48 6.47
N LEU A 38 2.42 6.19 6.54
CA LEU A 38 3.78 5.75 6.25
C LEU A 38 4.17 6.01 4.78
N THR A 39 3.28 5.70 3.84
CA THR A 39 3.48 5.97 2.40
C THR A 39 3.64 7.46 2.13
N ALA A 40 2.85 8.32 2.79
CA ALA A 40 2.99 9.77 2.65
C ALA A 40 4.34 10.29 3.18
N ILE A 41 4.83 9.72 4.31
CA ILE A 41 6.16 10.03 4.86
C ILE A 41 7.25 9.57 3.88
N MET A 42 7.12 8.37 3.32
CA MET A 42 8.07 7.83 2.34
C MET A 42 8.12 8.66 1.06
N ALA A 43 6.96 9.09 0.53
CA ALA A 43 6.89 9.95 -0.64
C ALA A 43 7.56 11.32 -0.39
N TYR A 44 7.33 11.91 0.79
CA TYR A 44 7.99 13.15 1.20
C TYR A 44 9.50 12.98 1.34
N ALA A 45 9.96 11.95 2.06
CA ALA A 45 11.38 11.70 2.29
C ALA A 45 12.10 11.41 0.98
N GLY A 46 11.55 10.54 0.14
CA GLY A 46 12.15 10.20 -1.16
C GLY A 46 12.22 11.39 -2.10
N SER A 47 11.15 12.20 -2.17
CA SER A 47 11.15 13.43 -2.96
C SER A 47 12.20 14.44 -2.47
N HIS A 48 12.42 14.53 -1.15
CA HIS A 48 13.43 15.40 -0.56
C HIS A 48 14.86 14.91 -0.88
N TYR A 49 15.14 13.62 -0.72
CA TYR A 49 16.48 13.05 -0.98
C TYR A 49 16.88 13.17 -2.46
N LEU A 50 15.96 12.94 -3.39
CA LEU A 50 16.23 13.07 -4.82
C LEU A 50 16.10 14.52 -5.34
N SER A 51 15.74 15.48 -4.48
CA SER A 51 15.52 16.89 -4.85
C SER A 51 14.66 17.07 -6.11
N ILE A 52 13.62 16.25 -6.24
CA ILE A 52 12.78 16.22 -7.44
C ILE A 52 11.84 17.43 -7.44
N ASN A 53 11.97 18.26 -8.46
CA ASN A 53 11.02 19.35 -8.71
C ASN A 53 9.72 18.76 -9.29
N GLY A 54 8.56 19.18 -8.78
CA GLY A 54 7.26 18.73 -9.31
C GLY A 54 6.97 19.15 -10.76
N ALA A 55 7.80 20.00 -11.37
CA ALA A 55 7.76 20.29 -12.81
C ALA A 55 7.98 19.05 -13.70
N VAL A 56 8.39 17.92 -13.13
CA VAL A 56 8.46 16.63 -13.85
C VAL A 56 7.09 16.05 -14.21
N MET A 57 6.00 16.49 -13.56
CA MET A 57 4.66 16.01 -13.87
C MET A 57 4.22 16.48 -15.26
N ASN A 58 3.61 15.56 -16.01
CA ASN A 58 2.91 15.89 -17.25
C ASN A 58 1.85 16.97 -16.97
N TRP A 59 1.74 17.97 -17.84
CA TRP A 59 0.82 19.12 -17.72
C TRP A 59 1.14 20.14 -16.63
N SER A 60 2.26 19.99 -15.90
CA SER A 60 2.68 20.99 -14.90
C SER A 60 2.90 22.37 -15.54
N GLU A 61 3.51 22.43 -16.72
CA GLU A 61 3.72 23.66 -17.48
C GLU A 61 2.39 24.30 -17.91
N SER A 62 1.47 23.52 -18.46
CA SER A 62 0.13 24.02 -18.83
C SER A 62 -0.66 24.54 -17.63
N LEU A 63 -0.49 23.92 -16.46
CA LEU A 63 -1.12 24.36 -15.22
C LEU A 63 -0.58 25.73 -14.76
N LEU A 64 0.74 25.94 -14.85
CA LEU A 64 1.36 27.23 -14.56
C LEU A 64 0.85 28.31 -15.53
N PHE A 65 0.82 28.01 -16.84
CA PHE A 65 0.31 28.94 -17.86
C PHE A 65 -1.19 29.26 -17.71
N ALA A 66 -1.97 28.37 -17.11
CA ALA A 66 -3.38 28.62 -16.81
C ALA A 66 -3.61 29.58 -15.61
N GLY A 67 -2.53 30.12 -15.01
CA GLY A 67 -2.60 31.09 -13.92
C GLY A 67 -2.47 30.51 -12.51
N TYR A 68 -2.11 29.23 -12.37
CA TYR A 68 -1.91 28.55 -11.08
C TYR A 68 -0.44 28.56 -10.60
N GLU A 69 0.24 29.71 -10.74
CA GLU A 69 1.67 29.84 -10.42
C GLU A 69 2.01 29.60 -8.94
N GLN A 70 1.06 29.82 -8.03
CA GLN A 70 1.27 29.62 -6.58
C GLN A 70 1.17 28.16 -6.12
N VAL A 71 0.78 27.24 -7.02
CA VAL A 71 0.64 25.82 -6.67
C VAL A 71 2.01 25.20 -6.51
N ASN A 72 2.27 24.62 -5.34
CA ASN A 72 3.50 23.88 -5.10
C ASN A 72 3.44 22.51 -5.80
N LEU A 73 4.02 22.44 -7.01
CA LEU A 73 4.05 21.24 -7.84
C LEU A 73 4.74 20.06 -7.12
N THR A 74 5.76 20.30 -6.31
CA THR A 74 6.44 19.22 -5.57
C THR A 74 5.52 18.55 -4.56
N LYS A 75 4.71 19.33 -3.83
CA LYS A 75 3.69 18.79 -2.91
C LYS A 75 2.56 18.08 -3.67
N LEU A 76 2.22 18.56 -4.86
CA LEU A 76 1.24 17.90 -5.73
C LEU A 76 1.75 16.52 -6.17
N PHE A 77 3.00 16.45 -6.62
CA PHE A 77 3.67 15.20 -7.00
C PHE A 77 3.70 14.18 -5.85
N GLN A 78 4.07 14.61 -4.64
CA GLN A 78 4.04 13.75 -3.44
C GLN A 78 2.62 13.22 -3.15
N GLY A 79 1.60 14.06 -3.34
CA GLY A 79 0.20 13.67 -3.21
C GLY A 79 -0.25 12.67 -4.28
N ALA A 80 0.21 12.84 -5.51
CA ALA A 80 -0.08 11.95 -6.63
C ALA A 80 0.52 10.55 -6.41
N ILE A 81 1.79 10.47 -5.95
CA ILE A 81 2.43 9.19 -5.56
C ILE A 81 1.58 8.47 -4.51
N TYR A 82 1.23 9.19 -3.44
CA TYR A 82 0.41 8.62 -2.36
C TYR A 82 -0.92 8.08 -2.88
N LEU A 83 -1.64 8.87 -3.69
CA LEU A 83 -2.97 8.49 -4.17
C LEU A 83 -2.91 7.32 -5.16
N SER A 84 -1.88 7.27 -6.01
CA SER A 84 -1.63 6.16 -6.93
C SER A 84 -1.39 4.85 -6.17
N CYS A 85 -0.54 4.91 -5.12
CA CYS A 85 -0.23 3.74 -4.30
C CYS A 85 -1.42 3.27 -3.45
N LEU A 86 -2.30 4.20 -3.04
CA LEU A 86 -3.45 3.91 -2.19
C LEU A 86 -4.36 2.82 -2.77
N GLY A 87 -4.60 2.83 -4.09
CA GLY A 87 -5.45 1.84 -4.74
C GLY A 87 -4.97 0.40 -4.51
N ALA A 88 -3.68 0.15 -4.69
CA ALA A 88 -3.08 -1.16 -4.47
C ALA A 88 -3.03 -1.54 -2.99
N LEU A 89 -2.88 -0.57 -2.08
CA LEU A 89 -2.95 -0.80 -0.63
C LEU A 89 -4.33 -1.25 -0.18
N LEU A 90 -5.39 -0.70 -0.77
CA LEU A 90 -6.77 -1.08 -0.44
C LEU A 90 -7.07 -2.52 -0.86
N ASP A 91 -6.67 -2.88 -2.08
CA ASP A 91 -6.85 -4.22 -2.63
C ASP A 91 -6.15 -5.28 -1.75
N LEU A 92 -4.87 -5.06 -1.45
CA LEU A 92 -4.09 -5.96 -0.59
C LEU A 92 -4.64 -6.07 0.83
N ALA A 93 -5.13 -4.98 1.41
CA ALA A 93 -5.69 -4.99 2.76
C ALA A 93 -6.97 -5.82 2.82
N VAL A 94 -7.83 -5.73 1.80
CA VAL A 94 -9.06 -6.55 1.70
C VAL A 94 -8.72 -8.02 1.51
N ASP A 95 -7.78 -8.33 0.63
CA ASP A 95 -7.37 -9.71 0.34
C ASP A 95 -6.84 -10.42 1.58
N ILE A 96 -5.90 -9.79 2.29
CA ILE A 96 -5.31 -10.34 3.51
C ILE A 96 -6.37 -10.46 4.60
N SER A 97 -7.19 -9.43 4.80
CA SER A 97 -8.19 -9.45 5.86
C SER A 97 -9.26 -10.50 5.61
N SER A 98 -9.65 -10.72 4.35
CA SER A 98 -10.65 -11.73 3.97
C SER A 98 -10.09 -13.14 4.11
N ALA A 99 -8.85 -13.35 3.65
CA ALA A 99 -8.18 -14.65 3.80
C ALA A 99 -7.96 -15.03 5.27
N LEU A 100 -7.57 -14.06 6.11
CA LEU A 100 -7.43 -14.29 7.55
C LEU A 100 -8.75 -14.56 8.25
N GLN A 101 -9.84 -13.92 7.81
CA GLN A 101 -11.16 -14.22 8.33
C GLN A 101 -11.56 -15.66 8.01
N GLU A 102 -11.36 -16.11 6.76
CA GLU A 102 -11.64 -17.48 6.34
C GLU A 102 -10.88 -18.52 7.18
N VAL A 103 -9.60 -18.24 7.48
CA VAL A 103 -8.77 -19.09 8.34
C VAL A 103 -9.33 -19.18 9.76
N VAL A 104 -9.83 -18.07 10.31
CA VAL A 104 -10.44 -18.04 11.65
C VAL A 104 -11.78 -18.77 11.68
N ASP A 105 -12.59 -18.60 10.64
CA ASP A 105 -13.92 -19.23 10.53
C ASP A 105 -13.80 -20.77 10.42
N HIS A 106 -12.77 -21.28 9.74
CA HIS A 106 -12.48 -22.71 9.66
C HIS A 106 -11.69 -23.28 10.85
N HIS A 107 -10.84 -22.47 11.51
CA HIS A 107 -10.03 -22.89 12.66
C HIS A 107 -10.19 -21.94 13.87
N PRO A 108 -11.32 -21.97 14.58
CA PRO A 108 -11.65 -21.02 15.65
C PRO A 108 -10.84 -21.21 16.95
N THR A 109 -9.90 -22.16 16.98
CA THR A 109 -8.95 -22.39 18.08
C THR A 109 -7.53 -21.97 17.73
N ILE A 110 -7.32 -21.32 16.58
CA ILE A 110 -6.01 -20.87 16.14
C ILE A 110 -5.43 -19.82 17.11
N SER A 111 -4.14 -19.95 17.42
CA SER A 111 -3.43 -18.96 18.23
C SER A 111 -3.11 -17.71 17.42
N ARG A 112 -2.92 -16.58 18.12
CA ARG A 112 -2.56 -15.30 17.47
C ARG A 112 -1.27 -15.41 16.65
N THR A 113 -0.27 -16.11 17.16
CA THR A 113 1.01 -16.31 16.48
C THR A 113 0.87 -17.17 15.23
N ALA A 114 0.07 -18.23 15.29
CA ALA A 114 -0.21 -19.07 14.13
C ALA A 114 -1.00 -18.31 13.05
N LEU A 115 -1.96 -17.47 13.45
CA LEU A 115 -2.72 -16.62 12.53
C LEU A 115 -1.82 -15.58 11.85
N ILE A 116 -0.91 -14.95 12.59
CA ILE A 116 0.08 -14.03 12.01
C ILE A 116 0.98 -14.75 11.00
N GLN A 117 1.49 -15.93 11.35
CA GLN A 117 2.35 -16.69 10.44
C GLN A 117 1.60 -17.10 9.16
N SER A 118 0.35 -17.52 9.29
CA SER A 118 -0.52 -17.85 8.15
C SER A 118 -0.77 -16.61 7.28
N GLY A 119 -1.14 -15.48 7.89
CA GLY A 119 -1.34 -14.21 7.19
C GLY A 119 -0.10 -13.74 6.44
N MET A 120 1.08 -13.84 7.06
CA MET A 120 2.34 -13.49 6.40
C MET A 120 2.67 -14.40 5.22
N ASN A 121 2.34 -15.69 5.29
CA ASN A 121 2.53 -16.62 4.19
C ASN A 121 1.61 -16.29 3.00
N ILE A 122 0.33 -15.99 3.28
CA ILE A 122 -0.66 -15.57 2.26
C ILE A 122 -0.21 -14.24 1.64
N ALA A 123 0.09 -13.26 2.48
CA ALA A 123 0.48 -11.92 2.05
C ALA A 123 1.73 -11.96 1.16
N ARG A 124 2.73 -12.81 1.46
CA ARG A 124 3.92 -12.97 0.60
C ARG A 124 3.57 -13.35 -0.84
N SER A 125 2.58 -14.23 -1.01
CA SER A 125 2.14 -14.65 -2.35
C SER A 125 1.41 -13.52 -3.08
N VAL A 126 0.49 -12.83 -2.39
CA VAL A 126 -0.35 -11.78 -2.99
C VAL A 126 0.49 -10.54 -3.34
N VAL A 127 1.38 -10.12 -2.43
CA VAL A 127 2.29 -8.99 -2.63
C VAL A 127 3.15 -9.18 -3.88
N GLY A 128 3.66 -10.39 -4.13
CA GLY A 128 4.47 -10.66 -5.32
C GLY A 128 3.70 -10.45 -6.62
N SER A 129 2.45 -10.92 -6.67
CA SER A 129 1.58 -10.74 -7.83
C SER A 129 1.23 -9.26 -8.05
N GLN A 130 0.79 -8.54 -7.02
CA GLN A 130 0.41 -7.13 -7.14
C GLN A 130 1.60 -6.22 -7.44
N THR A 131 2.78 -6.49 -6.88
CA THR A 131 4.01 -5.74 -7.18
C THR A 131 4.36 -5.87 -8.66
N THR A 132 4.23 -7.06 -9.24
CA THR A 132 4.48 -7.30 -10.66
C THR A 132 3.48 -6.51 -11.53
N THR A 133 2.19 -6.51 -11.14
CA THR A 133 1.15 -5.74 -11.84
C THR A 133 1.44 -4.24 -11.81
N LEU A 134 1.82 -3.68 -10.65
CA LEU A 134 2.19 -2.27 -10.54
C LEU A 134 3.42 -1.95 -11.39
N LEU A 135 4.47 -2.77 -11.31
CA LEU A 135 5.69 -2.57 -12.09
C LEU A 135 5.39 -2.52 -13.59
N LEU A 136 4.59 -3.46 -14.10
CA LEU A 136 4.21 -3.50 -15.51
C LEU A 136 3.34 -2.30 -15.91
N ALA A 137 2.42 -1.88 -15.04
CA ALA A 137 1.60 -0.68 -15.29
C ALA A 137 2.46 0.59 -15.41
N TYR A 138 3.45 0.77 -14.52
CA TYR A 138 4.37 1.91 -14.57
C TYR A 138 5.28 1.87 -15.81
N ILE A 139 5.92 0.73 -16.09
CA ILE A 139 6.74 0.57 -17.30
C ILE A 139 5.92 0.85 -18.57
N GLY A 140 4.68 0.36 -18.63
CA GLY A 140 3.77 0.60 -19.75
C GLY A 140 3.44 2.09 -19.93
N SER A 141 3.21 2.82 -18.83
CA SER A 141 2.90 4.26 -18.87
C SER A 141 4.05 5.14 -19.38
N TYR A 142 5.30 4.68 -19.22
CA TYR A 142 6.50 5.41 -19.62
C TYR A 142 7.12 4.97 -20.95
N LEU A 143 6.49 4.00 -21.64
CA LEU A 143 7.00 3.47 -22.90
C LEU A 143 7.15 4.58 -23.97
N THR A 144 6.20 5.50 -24.05
CA THR A 144 6.25 6.62 -25.01
C THR A 144 7.38 7.61 -24.70
N VAL A 145 7.64 7.89 -23.42
CA VAL A 145 8.75 8.74 -22.97
C VAL A 145 10.09 8.08 -23.35
N MET A 146 10.21 6.77 -23.17
CA MET A 146 11.40 6.02 -23.61
C MET A 146 11.58 6.10 -25.14
N MET A 147 10.52 5.97 -25.93
CA MET A 147 10.60 6.13 -27.38
C MET A 147 11.08 7.52 -27.79
N VAL A 148 10.64 8.59 -27.10
CA VAL A 148 11.12 9.96 -27.35
C VAL A 148 12.63 10.06 -27.10
N TYR A 149 13.14 9.53 -26.00
CA TYR A 149 14.57 9.56 -25.72
C TYR A 149 15.40 8.76 -26.72
N MET A 150 14.87 7.60 -27.17
CA MET A 150 15.50 6.81 -28.23
C MET A 150 15.52 7.57 -29.56
N ALA A 151 14.43 8.26 -29.93
CA ALA A 151 14.37 9.07 -31.14
C ALA A 151 15.33 10.27 -31.11
N GLN A 152 15.59 10.83 -29.92
CA GLN A 152 16.56 11.91 -29.72
C GLN A 152 18.03 11.43 -29.68
N GLY A 153 18.28 10.11 -29.70
CA GLY A 153 19.64 9.55 -29.62
C GLY A 153 20.32 9.79 -28.27
N THR A 154 19.54 9.96 -27.20
CA THR A 154 20.08 10.28 -25.86
C THR A 154 20.81 9.06 -25.27
N PRO A 155 22.04 9.19 -24.74
CA PRO A 155 22.72 8.09 -24.07
C PRO A 155 21.91 7.54 -22.89
N ILE A 156 21.89 6.21 -22.72
CA ILE A 156 21.10 5.53 -21.67
C ILE A 156 21.40 6.08 -20.27
N MET A 157 22.66 6.39 -19.95
CA MET A 157 23.01 6.97 -18.65
C MET A 157 22.41 8.37 -18.42
N SER A 158 22.22 9.15 -19.48
CA SER A 158 21.56 10.46 -19.37
C SER A 158 20.04 10.31 -19.24
N ILE A 159 19.46 9.28 -19.86
CA ILE A 159 18.03 8.95 -19.69
C ILE A 159 17.74 8.58 -18.24
N LEU A 160 18.54 7.68 -17.64
CA LEU A 160 18.36 7.25 -16.25
C LEU A 160 18.56 8.38 -15.24
N ASN A 161 19.43 9.35 -15.54
CA ASN A 161 19.65 10.51 -14.70
C ASN A 161 18.67 11.68 -14.99
N SER A 162 17.70 11.48 -15.89
CA SER A 162 16.71 12.51 -16.18
C SER A 162 15.73 12.66 -15.00
N PRO A 163 15.32 13.89 -14.64
CA PRO A 163 14.38 14.11 -13.53
C PRO A 163 13.05 13.34 -13.69
N SER A 164 12.54 13.22 -14.92
CA SER A 164 11.28 12.52 -15.21
C SER A 164 11.37 11.01 -14.97
N VAL A 165 12.52 10.40 -15.28
CA VAL A 165 12.76 8.97 -15.04
C VAL A 165 13.07 8.72 -13.57
N ALA A 166 13.87 9.57 -12.94
CA ALA A 166 14.16 9.48 -11.51
C ALA A 166 12.88 9.60 -10.65
N ALA A 167 11.96 10.48 -11.05
CA ALA A 167 10.65 10.64 -10.41
C ALA A 167 9.82 9.36 -10.47
N GLU A 168 9.83 8.68 -11.62
CA GLU A 168 9.06 7.46 -11.81
C GLU A 168 9.66 6.26 -11.08
N ILE A 169 10.99 6.16 -11.07
CA ILE A 169 11.70 5.16 -10.28
C ILE A 169 11.35 5.35 -8.80
N LEU A 170 11.36 6.59 -8.30
CA LEU A 170 10.94 6.89 -6.93
C LEU A 170 9.48 6.48 -6.69
N HIS A 171 8.57 6.83 -7.60
CA HIS A 171 7.15 6.48 -7.50
C HIS A 171 6.96 4.96 -7.38
N THR A 172 7.60 4.20 -8.26
CA THR A 172 7.56 2.74 -8.28
C THR A 172 8.13 2.15 -6.98
N LEU A 173 9.30 2.64 -6.54
CA LEU A 173 9.95 2.15 -5.31
C LEU A 173 9.08 2.41 -4.07
N VAL A 174 8.54 3.63 -3.93
CA VAL A 174 7.66 3.97 -2.81
C VAL A 174 6.41 3.08 -2.82
N GLY A 175 5.81 2.84 -3.99
CA GLY A 175 4.65 1.96 -4.13
C GLY A 175 4.95 0.51 -3.73
N CYS A 176 6.04 -0.06 -4.23
CA CYS A 176 6.45 -1.43 -3.90
C CYS A 176 6.75 -1.60 -2.41
N ILE A 177 7.46 -0.64 -1.79
CA ILE A 177 7.76 -0.71 -0.36
C ILE A 177 6.48 -0.56 0.48
N ALA A 178 5.58 0.35 0.09
CA ALA A 178 4.28 0.51 0.75
C ALA A 178 3.46 -0.79 0.72
N LEU A 179 3.44 -1.50 -0.42
CA LEU A 179 2.78 -2.82 -0.53
C LEU A 179 3.39 -3.88 0.39
N VAL A 180 4.71 -3.92 0.50
CA VAL A 180 5.36 -4.87 1.41
C VAL A 180 5.05 -4.54 2.87
N LEU A 181 4.85 -3.26 3.21
CA LEU A 181 4.57 -2.80 4.57
C LEU A 181 3.11 -2.99 4.99
N VAL A 182 2.14 -2.89 4.07
CA VAL A 182 0.72 -3.09 4.44
C VAL A 182 0.42 -4.52 4.86
N ALA A 183 1.16 -5.49 4.32
CA ALA A 183 1.02 -6.91 4.63
C ALA A 183 1.18 -7.25 6.13
N PRO A 184 2.32 -6.95 6.78
CA PRO A 184 2.50 -7.20 8.21
C PRO A 184 1.58 -6.35 9.07
N ILE A 185 1.33 -5.09 8.68
CA ILE A 185 0.45 -4.19 9.44
C ILE A 185 -0.97 -4.76 9.51
N THR A 186 -1.55 -5.09 8.35
CA THR A 186 -2.93 -5.61 8.27
C THR A 186 -3.07 -6.96 8.98
N THR A 187 -2.06 -7.82 8.85
CA THR A 187 -2.03 -9.13 9.53
C THR A 187 -2.02 -8.98 11.04
N LEU A 188 -1.23 -8.05 11.59
CA LEU A 188 -1.17 -7.78 13.02
C LEU A 188 -2.51 -7.28 13.57
N PHE A 189 -3.16 -6.31 12.89
CA PHE A 189 -4.47 -5.82 13.30
C PHE A 189 -5.55 -6.89 13.21
N SER A 190 -5.52 -7.71 12.15
CA SER A 190 -6.46 -8.83 11.98
C SER A 190 -6.32 -9.85 13.11
N ALA A 191 -5.09 -10.20 13.51
CA ALA A 191 -4.87 -11.14 14.60
C ALA A 191 -5.32 -10.62 15.96
N VAL A 192 -5.19 -9.31 16.22
CA VAL A 192 -5.65 -8.69 17.46
C VAL A 192 -7.17 -8.61 17.52
N LEU A 193 -7.85 -8.29 16.42
CA LEU A 193 -9.31 -8.09 16.40
C LEU A 193 -10.10 -9.40 16.30
N PHE A 194 -9.61 -10.39 15.54
CA PHE A 194 -10.34 -11.64 15.34
C PHE A 194 -10.21 -12.61 16.51
N ILE A 195 -9.09 -12.59 17.24
CA ILE A 195 -8.86 -13.46 18.40
C ILE A 195 -8.87 -12.62 19.68
N PRO A 196 -10.02 -12.41 20.35
CA PRO A 196 -10.05 -11.77 21.67
C PRO A 196 -9.29 -12.61 22.71
N LYS A 197 -8.69 -11.96 23.71
CA LYS A 197 -7.72 -12.48 24.71
C LYS A 197 -8.14 -13.72 25.54
N VAL A 198 -9.28 -14.36 25.31
CA VAL A 198 -9.92 -15.29 26.26
C VAL A 198 -10.04 -16.71 25.70
N LYS A 199 -8.93 -17.36 25.36
CA LYS A 199 -8.91 -18.83 25.14
C LYS A 199 -7.62 -19.53 25.55
N GLU A 200 -6.70 -18.83 26.22
CA GLU A 200 -5.46 -19.44 26.73
C GLU A 200 -5.70 -20.22 28.04
N GLN A 201 -6.69 -19.82 28.85
CA GLN A 201 -7.03 -20.52 30.11
C GLN A 201 -7.92 -21.76 29.92
N ASP A 202 -8.80 -21.79 28.91
CA ASP A 202 -9.66 -22.96 28.66
C ASP A 202 -8.93 -24.12 27.97
N GLN A 203 -7.85 -23.85 27.23
CA GLN A 203 -7.03 -24.91 26.62
C GLN A 203 -6.22 -25.67 27.67
N THR A 204 -5.69 -25.00 28.71
CA THR A 204 -5.02 -25.69 29.83
C THR A 204 -6.01 -26.53 30.64
N LEU A 205 -7.22 -26.01 30.90
CA LEU A 205 -8.25 -26.76 31.62
C LEU A 205 -8.79 -27.96 30.82
N ALA A 206 -8.97 -27.83 29.51
CA ALA A 206 -9.39 -28.93 28.64
C ALA A 206 -8.29 -30.00 28.46
N PHE A 207 -7.02 -29.59 28.39
CA PHE A 207 -5.89 -30.52 28.35
C PHE A 207 -5.72 -31.27 29.68
N LEU A 208 -5.92 -30.60 30.82
CA LEU A 208 -5.89 -31.25 32.14
C LEU A 208 -7.08 -32.20 32.34
N LYS A 209 -8.29 -31.84 31.88
CA LYS A 209 -9.48 -32.73 31.94
C LYS A 209 -9.34 -33.98 31.08
N ARG A 210 -8.63 -33.91 29.95
CA ARG A 210 -8.39 -35.06 29.06
C ARG A 210 -7.31 -36.00 29.59
N LYS A 211 -6.47 -35.55 30.52
CA LYS A 211 -5.40 -36.35 31.14
C LYS A 211 -5.82 -36.95 32.49
N SER A 212 -7.00 -36.59 33.01
CA SER A 212 -7.56 -37.05 34.28
C SER A 212 -8.70 -38.08 34.14
N VAL A 213 -8.91 -38.62 32.93
CA VAL A 213 -9.83 -39.75 32.63
C VAL A 213 -9.02 -40.81 31.92
#